data_AF-A0AAE3EVN0-F1
#
_entry.id   AF-A0AAE3EVN0-F1
#
_cell.length_a   1.000
_cell.length_b   1.000
_cell.length_c   1.000
_cell.angle_alpha   90.00
_cell.angle_beta   90.00
_cell.angle_gamma   90.00
#
_symmetry.space_group_name_H-M   'P 1'
#
loop_
_entity.id
_entity.type
_entity.pdbx_description
1 polymer ?
#
loop_
_entity_poly.entity_id
_entity_poly.type
_entity_poly.pdbx_seq_one_letter_code
_entity_poly.pdbx_strand_id
1 'polypeptide(L)'
;MSDDISGEVAAIAGYFKQYEVFATNIYDYLLNNKIEWIELACSEAGKLDDVLIGLDDKIIAYQVKNIASSKFSFSSFTSSETESILEGSFIGWKKLKNQYPNHKIDAKLVTSQRPSENDRIASYRGNPKPTFKKFISNFWSKIKSGNYTLDNLPLAWKAVFQELKTKTEASEDDLIQFIIDFEFIFEYDTNNVTSGH
;
A
#
# COMPACT_ATOMS: atom_id res chain seq x y z
N MET A 1 -17.40 -35.55 16.41
CA MET A 1 -16.91 -34.29 17.04
C MET A 1 -15.45 -34.14 16.63
N SER A 2 -15.20 -33.70 15.39
CA SER A 2 -13.84 -33.60 14.81
C SER A 2 -13.79 -32.81 13.49
N ASP A 3 -14.61 -31.76 13.33
CA ASP A 3 -14.66 -30.98 12.07
C ASP A 3 -14.12 -29.54 12.20
N ASP A 4 -13.71 -29.08 13.40
CA ASP A 4 -13.26 -27.69 13.61
C ASP A 4 -11.77 -27.44 13.28
N ILE A 5 -10.90 -28.44 13.52
CA ILE A 5 -9.43 -28.26 13.44
C ILE A 5 -8.97 -28.04 11.98
N SER A 6 -9.65 -28.65 11.01
CA SER A 6 -9.31 -28.50 9.59
C SER A 6 -9.62 -27.10 9.05
N GLY A 7 -10.66 -26.45 9.58
CA GLY A 7 -11.04 -25.09 9.18
C GLY A 7 -10.09 -24.04 9.74
N GLU A 8 -9.71 -24.17 11.02
CA GLU A 8 -8.74 -23.30 11.68
C GLU A 8 -7.33 -23.43 11.08
N VAL A 9 -6.87 -24.64 10.78
CA VAL A 9 -5.55 -24.88 10.16
C VAL A 9 -5.50 -24.36 8.72
N ALA A 10 -6.58 -24.49 7.94
CA ALA A 10 -6.67 -23.93 6.59
C ALA A 10 -6.73 -22.39 6.60
N ALA A 11 -7.42 -21.80 7.58
CA ALA A 11 -7.42 -20.35 7.78
C ALA A 11 -6.01 -19.84 8.13
N ILE A 12 -5.32 -20.48 9.09
CA ILE A 12 -3.95 -20.14 9.50
C ILE A 12 -2.96 -20.30 8.33
N ALA A 13 -3.07 -21.36 7.52
CA ALA A 13 -2.21 -21.58 6.35
C ALA A 13 -2.39 -20.50 5.26
N GLY A 14 -3.61 -19.98 5.10
CA GLY A 14 -3.91 -18.86 4.19
C GLY A 14 -3.30 -17.52 4.65
N TYR A 15 -3.14 -17.33 5.96
CA TYR A 15 -2.44 -16.18 6.55
C TYR A 15 -0.91 -16.36 6.54
N PHE A 16 -0.41 -17.60 6.67
CA PHE A 16 1.02 -17.92 6.75
C PHE A 16 1.84 -17.42 5.57
N LYS A 17 1.31 -17.55 4.36
CA LYS A 17 1.93 -17.03 3.13
C LYS A 17 1.97 -15.50 3.07
N GLN A 18 1.00 -14.82 3.68
CA GLN A 18 0.95 -13.35 3.76
C GLN A 18 1.97 -12.82 4.78
N TYR A 19 2.21 -13.57 5.85
CA TYR A 19 3.24 -13.24 6.85
C TYR A 19 4.67 -13.42 6.35
N GLU A 20 4.91 -14.25 5.33
CA GLU A 20 6.26 -14.50 4.80
C GLU A 20 6.92 -13.23 4.23
N VAL A 21 6.13 -12.35 3.59
CA VAL A 21 6.58 -11.02 3.11
C VAL A 21 7.25 -10.22 4.21
N PHE A 22 6.60 -10.20 5.37
CA PHE A 22 7.07 -9.41 6.49
C PHE A 22 8.09 -10.19 7.28
N ALA A 23 8.00 -11.51 7.37
CA ALA A 23 8.98 -12.33 8.08
C ALA A 23 10.39 -12.16 7.53
N THR A 24 10.56 -12.11 6.19
CA THR A 24 11.88 -11.83 5.58
C THR A 24 12.35 -10.40 5.88
N ASN A 25 11.48 -9.40 5.73
CA ASN A 25 11.84 -8.01 6.02
C ASN A 25 12.13 -7.80 7.53
N ILE A 26 11.32 -8.38 8.41
CA ILE A 26 11.51 -8.42 9.85
C ILE A 26 12.84 -9.09 10.17
N TYR A 27 13.15 -10.24 9.55
CA TYR A 27 14.42 -10.92 9.74
C TYR A 27 15.61 -10.02 9.36
N ASP A 28 15.54 -9.34 8.21
CA ASP A 28 16.58 -8.40 7.78
C ASP A 28 16.74 -7.22 8.75
N TYR A 29 15.63 -6.67 9.27
CA TYR A 29 15.69 -5.58 10.26
C TYR A 29 16.14 -6.05 11.64
N LEU A 30 15.82 -7.29 12.03
CA LEU A 30 16.33 -7.95 13.25
C LEU A 30 17.84 -8.14 13.16
N LEU A 31 18.36 -8.64 12.03
CA LEU A 31 19.80 -8.84 11.82
C LEU A 31 20.59 -7.53 11.93
N ASN A 32 19.96 -6.40 11.63
CA ASN A 32 20.56 -5.07 11.73
C ASN A 32 20.30 -4.37 13.07
N ASN A 33 19.67 -5.04 14.06
CA ASN A 33 19.29 -4.49 15.37
C ASN A 33 18.49 -3.18 15.29
N LYS A 34 17.62 -3.03 14.28
CA LYS A 34 16.86 -1.78 14.07
C LYS A 34 15.43 -1.83 14.58
N ILE A 35 14.92 -3.01 14.96
CA ILE A 35 13.53 -3.16 15.39
C ILE A 35 13.38 -2.84 16.87
N GLU A 36 12.48 -1.91 17.17
CA GLU A 36 12.03 -1.61 18.53
C GLU A 36 10.78 -2.42 18.89
N TRP A 37 9.83 -2.53 17.96
CA TRP A 37 8.58 -3.27 18.17
C TRP A 37 7.96 -3.73 16.84
N ILE A 38 7.10 -4.75 16.93
CA ILE A 38 6.31 -5.26 15.82
C ILE A 38 4.88 -5.43 16.33
N GLU A 39 3.90 -4.96 15.55
CA GLU A 39 2.49 -5.17 15.81
C GLU A 39 1.84 -5.87 14.62
N LEU A 40 1.08 -6.93 14.90
CA LEU A 40 0.37 -7.72 13.89
C LEU A 40 -1.13 -7.53 14.10
N ALA A 41 -1.87 -7.27 13.03
CA ALA A 41 -3.31 -7.06 13.07
C ALA A 41 -3.72 -5.98 14.10
N CYS A 42 -3.13 -4.79 14.00
CA CYS A 42 -3.48 -3.63 14.82
C CYS A 42 -4.96 -3.27 14.57
N SER A 43 -5.80 -3.20 15.60
CA SER A 43 -7.21 -2.81 15.41
C SER A 43 -7.41 -1.28 15.36
N GLU A 44 -6.37 -0.49 15.62
CA GLU A 44 -6.49 0.96 15.83
C GLU A 44 -6.02 1.82 14.63
N ALA A 45 -5.29 1.25 13.66
CA ALA A 45 -4.64 2.01 12.58
C ALA A 45 -5.49 2.18 11.29
N GLY A 46 -6.66 1.54 11.13
CA GLY A 46 -7.46 1.57 9.89
C GLY A 46 -7.15 0.44 8.89
N LYS A 47 -6.70 0.77 7.67
CA LYS A 47 -6.27 -0.19 6.63
C LYS A 47 -4.76 -0.13 6.35
N LEU A 48 -3.95 0.15 7.36
CA LEU A 48 -2.50 -0.05 7.32
C LEU A 48 -2.13 -0.85 8.56
N ASP A 49 -2.82 -1.97 8.72
CA ASP A 49 -3.04 -2.58 10.03
C ASP A 49 -2.60 -4.04 10.06
N ASP A 50 -2.27 -4.60 8.90
CA ASP A 50 -1.91 -6.02 8.82
C ASP A 50 -0.58 -6.26 9.56
N VAL A 51 0.43 -5.41 9.32
CA VAL A 51 1.72 -5.42 10.04
C VAL A 51 2.28 -4.02 10.17
N LEU A 52 2.68 -3.65 11.39
CA LEU A 52 3.47 -2.46 11.69
C LEU A 52 4.83 -2.89 12.26
N ILE A 53 5.91 -2.26 11.78
CA ILE A 53 7.27 -2.43 12.31
C ILE A 53 7.79 -1.07 12.75
N GLY A 54 8.05 -0.92 14.04
CA GLY A 54 8.70 0.26 14.61
C GLY A 54 10.22 0.10 14.60
N LEU A 55 10.88 1.05 13.96
CA LEU A 55 12.33 1.27 14.01
C LEU A 55 12.61 2.59 14.73
N ASP A 56 13.87 2.83 15.07
CA ASP A 56 14.34 4.04 15.76
C ASP A 56 13.96 5.37 15.08
N ASP A 57 13.91 5.41 13.74
CA ASP A 57 13.61 6.62 12.97
C ASP A 57 12.39 6.50 12.04
N LYS A 58 11.75 5.33 12.01
CA LYS A 58 10.78 4.99 10.97
C LYS A 58 9.77 3.94 11.40
N ILE A 59 8.55 4.06 10.89
CA ILE A 59 7.52 3.02 10.97
C ILE A 59 7.23 2.50 9.58
N ILE A 60 7.31 1.19 9.42
CA ILE A 60 6.92 0.51 8.19
C ILE A 60 5.53 -0.08 8.40
N ALA A 61 4.58 0.34 7.59
CA ALA A 61 3.18 -0.04 7.73
C ALA A 61 2.71 -0.78 6.48
N TYR A 62 2.27 -2.02 6.65
CA TYR A 62 1.89 -2.88 5.55
C TYR A 62 0.38 -3.11 5.51
N GLN A 63 -0.16 -3.03 4.29
CA GLN A 63 -1.46 -3.56 3.92
C GLN A 63 -1.28 -4.65 2.87
N VAL A 64 -1.72 -5.86 3.16
CA VAL A 64 -1.77 -6.97 2.21
C VAL A 64 -3.12 -7.01 1.54
N LYS A 65 -3.12 -7.22 0.24
CA LYS A 65 -4.33 -7.54 -0.51
C LYS A 65 -4.09 -8.74 -1.42
N ASN A 66 -4.61 -9.90 -1.00
CA ASN A 66 -4.66 -11.09 -1.83
C ASN A 66 -6.08 -11.28 -2.37
N ILE A 67 -6.26 -11.21 -3.68
CA ILE A 67 -7.55 -11.42 -4.36
C ILE A 67 -7.31 -12.42 -5.48
N ALA A 68 -8.29 -13.28 -5.75
CA ALA A 68 -8.24 -14.24 -6.87
C ALA A 68 -8.07 -13.59 -8.27
N SER A 69 -8.36 -12.29 -8.41
CA SER A 69 -8.15 -11.57 -9.67
C SER A 69 -6.66 -11.36 -9.94
N SER A 70 -6.22 -11.54 -11.19
CA SER A 70 -4.81 -11.33 -11.56
C SER A 70 -4.41 -9.86 -11.75
N LYS A 71 -5.34 -8.90 -11.73
CA LYS A 71 -5.07 -7.49 -12.11
C LYS A 71 -5.58 -6.49 -11.08
N PHE A 72 -4.75 -5.50 -10.78
CA PHE A 72 -5.05 -4.36 -9.91
C PHE A 72 -5.22 -3.08 -10.74
N SER A 73 -6.42 -2.49 -10.71
CA SER A 73 -6.77 -1.32 -11.53
C SER A 73 -6.83 -0.04 -10.71
N PHE A 74 -6.99 1.11 -11.38
CA PHE A 74 -7.20 2.39 -10.67
C PHE A 74 -8.45 2.33 -9.79
N SER A 75 -9.55 1.74 -10.27
CA SER A 75 -10.77 1.58 -9.48
C SER A 75 -10.57 0.63 -8.30
N SER A 76 -9.75 -0.42 -8.44
CA SER A 76 -9.37 -1.31 -7.32
C SER A 76 -8.72 -0.55 -6.17
N PHE A 77 -7.97 0.51 -6.49
CA PHE A 77 -7.33 1.38 -5.51
C PHE A 77 -8.29 2.41 -4.91
N THR A 78 -9.09 3.06 -5.76
CA THR A 78 -9.81 4.30 -5.41
C THR A 78 -11.30 4.14 -5.19
N SER A 79 -11.87 2.94 -5.37
CA SER A 79 -13.31 2.70 -5.32
C SER A 79 -13.66 1.57 -4.35
N SER A 80 -14.74 1.78 -3.60
CA SER A 80 -15.37 0.80 -2.70
C SER A 80 -16.77 1.30 -2.37
N GLU A 81 -17.64 0.41 -1.89
CA GLU A 81 -18.97 0.79 -1.37
C GLU A 81 -18.90 1.44 0.01
N THR A 82 -17.82 1.18 0.76
CA THR A 82 -17.59 1.72 2.10
C THR A 82 -16.38 2.65 2.11
N GLU A 83 -15.20 2.07 2.14
CA GLU A 83 -13.93 2.79 2.14
C GLU A 83 -13.00 2.10 1.13
N SER A 84 -12.36 2.86 0.24
CA SER A 84 -11.39 2.32 -0.71
C SER A 84 -10.05 2.01 -0.07
N ILE A 85 -9.13 1.39 -0.82
CA ILE A 85 -7.77 1.13 -0.34
C ILE A 85 -7.03 2.46 -0.14
N LEU A 86 -7.19 3.39 -1.09
CA LEU A 86 -6.63 4.74 -1.00
C LEU A 86 -7.08 5.46 0.27
N GLU A 87 -8.39 5.50 0.53
CA GLU A 87 -8.97 6.18 1.69
C GLU A 87 -8.45 5.60 3.00
N GLY A 88 -8.58 4.29 3.19
CA GLY A 88 -8.14 3.62 4.42
C GLY A 88 -6.64 3.72 4.64
N SER A 89 -5.84 3.64 3.56
CA SER A 89 -4.39 3.81 3.64
C SER A 89 -4.00 5.23 4.04
N PHE A 90 -4.68 6.24 3.49
CA PHE A 90 -4.42 7.64 3.84
C PHE A 90 -4.78 7.92 5.31
N ILE A 91 -5.94 7.43 5.76
CA ILE A 91 -6.37 7.56 7.16
C ILE A 91 -5.34 6.92 8.10
N GLY A 92 -4.90 5.69 7.80
CA GLY A 92 -3.91 5.01 8.62
C GLY A 92 -2.56 5.70 8.63
N TRP A 93 -2.08 6.16 7.48
CA TRP A 93 -0.83 6.93 7.39
C TRP A 93 -0.91 8.20 8.23
N LYS A 94 -2.04 8.92 8.18
CA LYS A 94 -2.24 10.16 8.94
C LYS A 94 -2.29 9.90 10.45
N LYS A 95 -2.93 8.81 10.88
CA LYS A 95 -2.92 8.37 12.29
C LYS A 95 -1.50 8.07 12.76
N LEU A 96 -0.75 7.26 12.01
CA LEU A 96 0.64 6.90 12.35
C LEU A 96 1.53 8.14 12.42
N LYS A 97 1.42 9.06 11.45
CA LYS A 97 2.16 10.32 11.44
C LYS A 97 1.86 11.19 12.67
N ASN A 98 0.61 11.21 13.14
CA ASN A 98 0.23 11.95 14.34
C ASN A 98 0.71 11.28 15.63
N GLN A 99 0.65 9.94 15.69
CA GLN A 99 1.07 9.16 16.85
C GLN A 99 2.60 9.15 17.00
N TYR A 100 3.33 9.18 15.88
CA TYR A 100 4.78 9.08 15.85
C TYR A 100 5.40 10.26 15.05
N PRO A 101 5.28 11.50 15.56
CA PRO A 101 5.63 12.71 14.79
C PRO A 101 7.11 12.85 14.42
N ASN A 102 8.00 12.13 15.13
CA ASN A 102 9.43 12.13 14.87
C ASN A 102 9.88 10.97 13.96
N HIS A 103 8.95 10.09 13.55
CA HIS A 103 9.26 8.95 12.70
C HIS A 103 8.82 9.21 11.27
N LYS A 104 9.61 8.71 10.32
CA LYS A 104 9.16 8.60 8.93
C LYS A 104 8.13 7.48 8.84
N ILE A 105 7.09 7.66 8.04
CA ILE A 105 6.15 6.58 7.72
C ILE A 105 6.53 6.01 6.36
N ASP A 106 6.65 4.69 6.27
CA ASP A 106 6.89 3.93 5.04
C ASP A 106 5.71 2.96 4.84
N ALA A 107 4.67 3.44 4.20
CA ALA A 107 3.43 2.70 3.98
C ALA A 107 3.53 1.85 2.70
N LYS A 108 3.10 0.60 2.76
CA LYS A 108 3.28 -0.37 1.68
C LYS A 108 1.99 -1.14 1.42
N LEU A 109 1.50 -1.09 0.18
CA LEU A 109 0.47 -2.00 -0.29
C LEU A 109 1.10 -3.18 -1.02
N VAL A 110 0.97 -4.37 -0.44
CA VAL A 110 1.49 -5.62 -0.99
C VAL A 110 0.35 -6.40 -1.63
N THR A 111 0.52 -6.80 -2.89
CA THR A 111 -0.49 -7.59 -3.60
C THR A 111 0.14 -8.58 -4.57
N SER A 112 -0.52 -9.74 -4.72
CA SER A 112 -0.18 -10.76 -5.73
C SER A 112 -0.59 -10.34 -7.15
N GLN A 113 -1.37 -9.26 -7.27
CA GLN A 113 -1.92 -8.78 -8.52
C GLN A 113 -0.88 -7.94 -9.29
N ARG A 114 -0.96 -7.94 -10.62
CA ARG A 114 -0.15 -7.02 -11.46
C ARG A 114 -0.90 -5.72 -11.77
N PRO A 115 -0.20 -4.60 -11.99
CA PRO A 115 -0.83 -3.35 -12.42
C PRO A 115 -1.59 -3.54 -13.73
N SER A 116 -2.83 -3.08 -13.78
CA SER A 116 -3.67 -3.19 -14.97
C SER A 116 -3.12 -2.36 -16.14
N GLU A 117 -3.21 -2.94 -17.34
CA GLU A 117 -2.92 -2.30 -18.64
C GLU A 117 -4.19 -2.06 -19.47
N ASN A 118 -5.34 -2.49 -18.97
CA ASN A 118 -6.59 -2.49 -19.74
C ASN A 118 -7.56 -1.41 -19.28
N ASP A 119 -7.38 -0.87 -18.08
CA ASP A 119 -8.23 0.18 -17.51
C ASP A 119 -7.84 1.57 -18.04
N ARG A 120 -8.72 2.54 -17.86
CA ARG A 120 -8.53 3.92 -18.31
C ARG A 120 -8.98 4.88 -17.21
N ILE A 121 -8.09 5.78 -16.80
CA ILE A 121 -8.36 6.75 -15.74
C ILE A 121 -9.17 7.90 -16.31
N ALA A 122 -10.45 7.96 -15.97
CA ALA A 122 -11.41 8.89 -16.58
C ALA A 122 -11.08 10.37 -16.31
N SER A 123 -10.63 10.69 -15.11
CA SER A 123 -10.30 12.06 -14.67
C SER A 123 -9.11 12.68 -15.40
N TYR A 124 -8.17 11.87 -15.91
CA TYR A 124 -7.00 12.35 -16.65
C TYR A 124 -7.41 13.17 -17.88
N ARG A 125 -6.87 14.39 -18.06
CA ARG A 125 -7.36 15.31 -19.10
C ARG A 125 -6.66 15.20 -20.46
N GLY A 126 -5.67 14.31 -20.61
CA GLY A 126 -5.01 14.03 -21.90
C GLY A 126 -5.61 12.85 -22.66
N ASN A 127 -5.11 12.63 -23.87
CA ASN A 127 -5.44 11.48 -24.73
C ASN A 127 -4.13 10.83 -25.24
N PRO A 128 -3.98 9.49 -25.19
CA PRO A 128 -4.89 8.50 -24.62
C PRO A 128 -5.02 8.60 -23.09
N LYS A 129 -6.17 8.16 -22.56
CA LYS A 129 -6.35 7.99 -21.11
C LYS A 129 -5.35 6.92 -20.59
N PRO A 130 -4.61 7.18 -19.51
CA PRO A 130 -3.61 6.26 -18.99
C PRO A 130 -4.27 5.08 -18.30
N THR A 131 -3.53 3.97 -18.26
CA THR A 131 -3.83 2.78 -17.46
C THR A 131 -3.34 2.97 -16.04
N PHE A 132 -3.71 2.05 -15.14
CA PHE A 132 -3.13 2.03 -13.80
C PHE A 132 -1.61 1.85 -13.82
N LYS A 133 -1.07 0.97 -14.69
CA LYS A 133 0.38 0.82 -14.88
C LYS A 133 1.06 2.16 -15.22
N LYS A 134 0.47 2.94 -16.13
CA LYS A 134 1.00 4.28 -16.50
C LYS A 134 0.81 5.30 -15.38
N PHE A 135 -0.24 5.19 -14.57
CA PHE A 135 -0.39 6.03 -13.38
C PHE A 135 0.73 5.81 -12.37
N ILE A 136 1.09 4.55 -12.09
CA ILE A 136 2.22 4.25 -11.19
C ILE A 136 3.53 4.83 -11.76
N SER A 137 3.85 4.56 -13.02
CA SER A 137 5.14 4.95 -13.61
C SER A 137 5.27 6.43 -13.97
N ASN A 138 4.16 7.11 -14.28
CA ASN A 138 4.20 8.47 -14.85
C ASN A 138 3.53 9.54 -13.96
N PHE A 139 2.90 9.15 -12.85
CA PHE A 139 2.32 10.07 -11.89
C PHE A 139 2.81 9.76 -10.47
N TRP A 140 2.49 8.58 -9.94
CA TRP A 140 2.79 8.23 -8.55
C TRP A 140 4.29 8.26 -8.26
N SER A 141 5.07 7.52 -9.04
CA SER A 141 6.53 7.48 -8.89
C SER A 141 7.21 8.83 -9.15
N LYS A 142 6.63 9.68 -10.00
CA LYS A 142 7.17 11.02 -10.27
C LYS A 142 6.96 11.97 -9.11
N ILE A 143 5.83 11.89 -8.41
CA ILE A 143 5.62 12.62 -7.16
C ILE A 143 6.54 12.04 -6.06
N LYS A 144 6.54 10.71 -5.88
CA LYS A 144 7.36 10.02 -4.87
C LYS A 144 8.85 10.36 -4.98
N SER A 145 9.38 10.48 -6.20
CA SER A 145 10.78 10.82 -6.43
C SER A 145 11.08 12.33 -6.39
N GLY A 146 10.10 13.18 -6.06
CA GLY A 146 10.24 14.64 -6.08
C GLY A 146 10.34 15.27 -7.48
N ASN A 147 10.11 14.50 -8.56
CA ASN A 147 10.11 15.03 -9.91
C ASN A 147 8.87 15.91 -10.18
N TYR A 148 7.74 15.55 -9.55
CA TYR A 148 6.52 16.33 -9.57
C TYR A 148 6.20 16.91 -8.19
N THR A 149 5.94 18.21 -8.16
CA THR A 149 5.41 19.00 -7.05
C THR A 149 4.10 19.64 -7.50
N LEU A 150 3.39 20.33 -6.59
CA LEU A 150 2.15 21.04 -6.95
C LEU A 150 2.38 22.11 -8.04
N ASP A 151 3.55 22.75 -8.03
CA ASP A 151 3.89 23.84 -8.96
C ASP A 151 4.13 23.34 -10.39
N ASN A 152 4.72 22.15 -10.54
CA ASN A 152 5.14 21.62 -11.84
C ASN A 152 4.33 20.39 -12.31
N LEU A 153 3.28 19.99 -11.57
CA LEU A 153 2.44 18.87 -11.93
C LEU A 153 1.79 19.09 -13.32
N PRO A 154 1.97 18.16 -14.28
CA PRO A 154 1.41 18.33 -15.61
C PRO A 154 -0.11 18.52 -15.57
N LEU A 155 -0.62 19.48 -16.38
CA LEU A 155 -2.04 19.84 -16.42
C LEU A 155 -2.97 18.63 -16.60
N ALA A 156 -2.56 17.65 -17.41
CA ALA A 156 -3.34 16.45 -17.65
C ALA A 156 -3.55 15.58 -16.39
N TRP A 157 -2.59 15.61 -15.45
CA TRP A 157 -2.62 14.88 -14.19
C TRP A 157 -3.29 15.65 -13.05
N LYS A 158 -3.44 16.99 -13.14
CA LYS A 158 -4.06 17.79 -12.08
C LYS A 158 -5.46 17.29 -11.69
N ALA A 159 -6.28 16.91 -12.67
CA ALA A 159 -7.61 16.37 -12.39
C ALA A 159 -7.59 15.00 -11.70
N VAL A 160 -6.57 14.17 -11.94
CA VAL A 160 -6.37 12.90 -11.23
C VAL A 160 -5.94 13.18 -9.79
N PHE A 161 -5.01 14.13 -9.58
CA PHE A 161 -4.61 14.55 -8.24
C PHE A 161 -5.80 15.08 -7.43
N GLN A 162 -6.65 15.91 -8.04
CA GLN A 162 -7.87 16.40 -7.38
C GLN A 162 -8.86 15.27 -7.08
N GLU A 163 -9.00 14.26 -7.95
CA GLU A 163 -9.81 13.06 -7.63
C GLU A 163 -9.29 12.33 -6.39
N LEU A 164 -7.97 12.10 -6.30
CA LEU A 164 -7.35 11.46 -5.14
C LEU A 164 -7.59 12.30 -3.87
N LYS A 165 -7.35 13.61 -3.96
CA LYS A 165 -7.53 14.57 -2.86
C LYS A 165 -8.97 14.58 -2.35
N THR A 166 -9.95 14.61 -3.25
CA THR A 166 -11.37 14.57 -2.88
C THR A 166 -11.73 13.26 -2.19
N LYS A 167 -11.21 12.13 -2.68
CA LYS A 167 -11.46 10.83 -2.05
C LYS A 167 -10.86 10.73 -0.66
N THR A 168 -9.65 11.25 -0.45
CA THR A 168 -8.97 11.19 0.85
C THR A 168 -9.32 12.33 1.79
N GLU A 169 -10.11 13.32 1.34
CA GLU A 169 -10.36 14.58 2.05
C GLU A 169 -9.07 15.28 2.54
N ALA A 170 -7.99 15.13 1.76
CA ALA A 170 -6.65 15.54 2.16
C ALA A 170 -6.37 17.01 1.83
N SER A 171 -5.46 17.63 2.60
CA SER A 171 -4.75 18.81 2.11
C SER A 171 -3.81 18.40 0.98
N GLU A 172 -3.36 19.36 0.17
CA GLU A 172 -2.47 19.06 -0.95
C GLU A 172 -1.10 18.57 -0.46
N ASP A 173 -0.59 19.19 0.60
CA ASP A 173 0.67 18.80 1.23
C ASP A 173 0.59 17.40 1.88
N ASP A 174 -0.52 17.09 2.56
CA ASP A 174 -0.72 15.76 3.14
C ASP A 174 -0.77 14.69 2.05
N LEU A 175 -1.48 14.94 0.96
CA LEU A 175 -1.57 13.96 -0.13
C LEU A 175 -0.22 13.76 -0.83
N ILE A 176 0.54 14.83 -1.07
CA ILE A 176 1.89 14.72 -1.63
C ILE A 176 2.79 13.92 -0.70
N GLN A 177 2.79 14.23 0.60
CA GLN A 177 3.62 13.51 1.56
C GLN A 177 3.19 12.03 1.66
N PHE A 178 1.89 11.75 1.66
CA PHE A 178 1.38 10.38 1.61
C PHE A 178 1.89 9.62 0.38
N ILE A 179 1.87 10.22 -0.81
CA ILE A 179 2.39 9.59 -2.03
C ILE A 179 3.91 9.33 -1.93
N ILE A 180 4.67 10.24 -1.29
CA ILE A 180 6.10 10.06 -1.03
C ILE A 180 6.35 8.88 -0.08
N ASP A 181 5.53 8.77 0.96
CA ASP A 181 5.65 7.75 2.01
C ASP A 181 5.05 6.40 1.60
N PHE A 182 4.29 6.33 0.51
CA PHE A 182 3.55 5.14 0.11
C PHE A 182 4.16 4.42 -1.09
N GLU A 183 4.26 3.10 -1.01
CA GLU A 183 4.82 2.22 -2.03
C GLU A 183 3.86 1.08 -2.39
N PHE A 184 3.84 0.74 -3.68
CA PHE A 184 3.12 -0.43 -4.17
C PHE A 184 4.10 -1.56 -4.45
N ILE A 185 3.81 -2.75 -3.91
CA ILE A 185 4.56 -3.98 -4.12
C ILE A 185 3.63 -4.96 -4.82
N PHE A 186 3.76 -5.05 -6.15
CA PHE A 186 2.94 -5.90 -7.02
C PHE A 186 3.58 -7.26 -7.26
N GLU A 187 2.77 -8.19 -7.76
CA GLU A 187 3.22 -9.53 -8.19
C GLU A 187 4.03 -10.25 -7.10
N TYR A 188 3.68 -9.99 -5.83
CA TYR A 188 4.31 -10.68 -4.72
C TYR A 188 3.86 -12.14 -4.73
N ASP A 189 4.76 -13.02 -5.17
CA ASP A 189 4.52 -14.46 -5.22
C ASP A 189 4.99 -15.12 -3.93
N THR A 190 4.01 -15.61 -3.16
CA THR A 190 4.25 -16.39 -1.94
C THR A 190 4.57 -17.86 -2.23
N ASN A 191 4.70 -18.27 -3.51
CA ASN A 191 5.02 -19.63 -3.89
C ASN A 191 6.50 -19.86 -4.23
N ASN A 192 7.35 -18.82 -4.24
CA ASN A 192 8.76 -18.95 -4.61
C ASN A 192 9.76 -18.99 -3.43
N VAL A 193 9.30 -19.16 -2.19
CA VAL A 193 10.19 -19.44 -1.04
C VAL A 193 10.34 -20.95 -0.85
N THR A 194 10.81 -21.66 -1.87
CA THR A 194 11.37 -23.01 -1.70
C THR A 194 12.38 -23.30 -2.80
N SER A 195 13.65 -23.10 -2.50
CA SER A 195 14.79 -24.00 -2.78
C SER A 195 16.11 -23.23 -2.72
N GLY A 196 16.66 -23.14 -1.52
CA GLY A 196 17.95 -22.51 -1.24
C GLY A 196 18.58 -23.06 0.03
N HIS A 197 18.61 -24.39 0.16
CA HIS A 197 19.51 -25.12 1.06
C HIS A 197 20.19 -26.22 0.27
#